data_AF-A0A4U0RG06-F1
#
_entry.id   AF-A0A4U0RG06-F1
#
_cell.length_a   1.000
_cell.length_b   1.000
_cell.length_c   1.000
_cell.angle_alpha   90.00
_cell.angle_beta   90.00
_cell.angle_gamma   90.00
#
_symmetry.space_group_name_H-M   'P 1'
#
loop_
_entity.id
_entity.type
_entity.pdbx_description
1 polymer ?
#
loop_
_entity_poly.entity_id
_entity_poly.type
_entity_poly.pdbx_seq_one_letter_code
_entity_poly.pdbx_strand_id
1 'polypeptide(L)'
;LRRPWERPAEPRRLTPARVRRGFRNVRATAARPAAAPKPSKPGSGRPPGSKNKHRAKRHDVGKTVKRAESIKEHQARRGLTSS
;
A
#
# COMPACT_ATOMS: atom_id res chain seq x y z
N LEU A 1 -8.41 -34.99 2.80
CA LEU A 1 -8.86 -34.82 4.20
C LEU A 1 -10.21 -35.50 4.41
N ARG A 2 -10.41 -36.13 5.58
CA ARG A 2 -11.66 -36.70 6.15
C ARG A 2 -11.76 -36.19 7.58
N ARG A 3 -12.94 -35.80 8.07
CA ARG A 3 -13.10 -35.50 9.50
C ARG A 3 -13.10 -36.81 10.29
N PRO A 4 -12.54 -36.86 11.52
CA PRO A 4 -12.41 -38.12 12.27
C PRO A 4 -13.72 -38.91 12.40
N TRP A 5 -14.86 -38.22 12.55
CA TRP A 5 -16.19 -38.78 12.70
C TRP A 5 -16.97 -39.01 11.39
N GLU A 6 -16.41 -38.68 10.22
CA GLU A 6 -17.06 -38.95 8.93
C GLU A 6 -16.98 -40.46 8.59
N ARG A 7 -18.11 -41.10 8.27
CA ARG A 7 -18.11 -42.49 7.79
C ARG A 7 -17.18 -42.65 6.56
N PRO A 8 -16.34 -43.70 6.50
CA PRO A 8 -15.56 -44.00 5.31
C PRO A 8 -16.49 -44.16 4.10
N ALA A 9 -16.11 -43.53 2.98
CA ALA A 9 -16.80 -43.68 1.72
C ALA A 9 -15.89 -44.45 0.77
N GLU A 10 -16.48 -45.31 -0.05
CA GLU A 10 -15.76 -46.11 -1.06
C GLU A 10 -14.72 -45.25 -1.81
N PRO A 11 -13.47 -45.71 -1.96
CA PRO A 11 -12.40 -44.94 -2.59
C PRO A 11 -12.76 -44.41 -3.98
N ARG A 12 -13.57 -45.19 -4.72
CA ARG A 12 -14.03 -44.85 -6.08
C ARG A 12 -15.21 -43.89 -6.13
N ARG A 13 -15.85 -43.56 -5.00
CA ARG A 13 -17.03 -42.68 -4.95
C ARG A 13 -16.65 -41.28 -4.47
N LEU A 14 -16.44 -40.38 -5.44
CA LEU A 14 -16.26 -38.95 -5.18
C LEU A 14 -17.60 -38.32 -4.84
N THR A 15 -17.74 -37.82 -3.60
CA THR A 15 -18.91 -37.05 -3.20
C THR A 15 -18.64 -35.56 -3.43
N PRO A 16 -19.66 -34.75 -3.78
CA PRO A 16 -19.48 -33.32 -3.96
C PRO A 16 -18.82 -32.62 -2.76
N ALA A 17 -19.11 -33.07 -1.53
CA ALA A 17 -18.45 -32.55 -0.32
C ALA A 17 -16.94 -32.86 -0.27
N ARG A 18 -16.53 -34.09 -0.61
CA ARG A 18 -15.11 -34.47 -0.70
C ARG A 18 -14.39 -33.71 -1.80
N VAL A 19 -15.02 -33.56 -2.97
CA VAL A 19 -14.50 -32.78 -4.10
C VAL A 19 -14.26 -31.34 -3.68
N ARG A 20 -15.26 -30.64 -3.13
CA ARG A 20 -15.12 -29.24 -2.68
C ARG A 20 -14.00 -29.06 -1.65
N ARG A 21 -13.88 -29.99 -0.68
CA ARG A 21 -12.80 -29.95 0.33
C ARG A 21 -11.42 -30.20 -0.28
N GLY A 22 -11.28 -31.19 -1.15
CA GLY A 22 -10.01 -31.51 -1.81
C GLY A 22 -9.58 -30.42 -2.79
N PHE A 23 -10.52 -29.92 -3.60
CA PHE A 23 -10.27 -28.92 -4.62
C PHE A 23 -9.82 -27.57 -4.02
N ARG A 24 -10.30 -27.22 -2.82
CA ARG A 24 -9.80 -26.03 -2.09
C ARG A 24 -8.29 -26.10 -1.83
N ASN A 25 -7.77 -27.28 -1.49
CA ASN A 25 -6.35 -27.47 -1.21
C ASN A 25 -5.54 -27.50 -2.51
N VAL A 26 -6.04 -28.17 -3.55
CA VAL A 26 -5.38 -28.24 -4.87
C VAL A 26 -5.37 -26.87 -5.57
N ARG A 27 -6.43 -26.07 -5.43
CA ARG A 27 -6.53 -24.72 -6.03
C ARG A 27 -5.43 -23.77 -5.58
N ALA A 28 -4.87 -23.96 -4.38
CA ALA A 28 -3.79 -23.12 -3.88
C ALA A 28 -2.48 -23.35 -4.64
N THR A 29 -2.23 -24.58 -5.12
CA THR A 29 -1.00 -24.98 -5.81
C THR A 29 -1.17 -25.13 -7.33
N ALA A 30 -2.40 -25.29 -7.81
CA ALA A 30 -2.71 -25.39 -9.22
C ALA A 30 -2.49 -24.06 -9.96
N ALA A 31 -1.94 -24.14 -11.17
CA ALA A 31 -1.82 -23.00 -12.06
C ALA A 31 -3.20 -22.42 -12.39
N ARG A 32 -3.30 -21.09 -12.48
CA ARG A 32 -4.51 -20.38 -12.91
C ARG A 32 -4.36 -20.03 -14.40
N PRO A 33 -4.81 -20.89 -15.34
CA PRO A 33 -4.57 -20.68 -16.77
C PRO A 33 -5.24 -19.41 -17.30
N ALA A 34 -6.33 -18.96 -16.66
CA ALA A 34 -7.03 -17.74 -17.03
C ALA A 34 -6.50 -16.47 -16.33
N ALA A 35 -5.39 -16.55 -15.58
CA ALA A 35 -4.77 -15.34 -15.04
C ALA A 35 -4.08 -14.59 -16.18
N ALA A 36 -4.18 -13.25 -16.18
CA ALA A 36 -3.44 -12.44 -17.14
C ALA A 36 -1.94 -12.78 -17.06
N PRO A 37 -1.25 -12.93 -18.19
CA PRO A 37 0.18 -13.18 -18.18
C PRO A 37 0.88 -12.05 -17.42
N LYS A 38 1.90 -12.40 -16.63
CA LYS A 38 2.77 -11.37 -16.04
C LYS A 38 3.34 -10.53 -17.19
N PRO A 39 3.43 -9.20 -17.03
CA PRO A 39 4.08 -8.36 -18.03
C PRO A 39 5.52 -8.86 -18.22
N SER A 40 5.87 -9.19 -19.47
CA SER A 40 7.19 -9.78 -19.80
C SER A 40 8.34 -8.80 -19.69
N LYS A 41 8.03 -7.51 -19.58
CA LYS A 41 8.99 -6.40 -19.58
C LYS A 41 8.63 -5.49 -18.41
N PRO A 42 9.62 -5.03 -17.63
CA PRO A 42 9.40 -3.89 -16.75
C PRO A 42 8.73 -2.77 -17.55
N GLY A 43 7.79 -2.03 -16.93
CA GLY A 43 7.30 -0.80 -17.53
C GLY A 43 8.49 0.08 -17.92
N SER A 44 8.34 0.94 -18.92
CA SER A 44 9.38 1.90 -19.31
C SER A 44 9.75 2.72 -18.07
N GLY A 45 10.81 2.29 -17.39
CA GLY A 45 11.23 2.87 -16.13
C GLY A 45 11.70 4.30 -16.34
N ARG A 46 12.06 4.95 -15.25
CA ARG A 46 12.75 6.22 -15.35
C ARG A 46 14.10 5.99 -16.03
N PRO A 47 14.43 6.68 -17.14
CA PRO A 47 15.72 6.52 -17.79
C PRO A 47 16.84 6.86 -16.79
N PRO A 48 17.89 6.03 -16.71
CA PRO A 48 19.01 6.27 -15.81
C PRO A 48 19.69 7.60 -16.15
N GLY A 49 20.15 8.32 -15.13
CA GLY A 49 20.85 9.60 -15.30
C GLY A 49 19.98 10.83 -15.57
N SER A 50 18.69 10.69 -15.86
CA SER A 50 17.80 11.85 -15.95
C SER A 50 17.63 12.51 -14.58
N LYS A 51 17.76 13.83 -14.47
CA LYS A 51 17.43 14.62 -13.28
C LYS A 51 16.16 15.43 -13.55
N ASN A 52 15.40 15.76 -12.51
CA ASN A 52 14.23 16.63 -12.67
C ASN A 52 14.70 18.02 -13.13
N LYS A 53 14.31 18.43 -14.35
CA LYS A 53 14.72 19.72 -14.95
C LYS A 53 13.89 20.90 -14.45
N HIS A 54 12.70 20.64 -13.91
CA HIS A 54 11.79 21.66 -13.45
C HIS A 54 11.68 21.62 -11.94
N ARG A 55 12.13 22.70 -11.31
CA ARG A 55 11.85 22.93 -9.89
C ARG A 55 10.35 23.15 -9.72
N ALA A 56 9.76 22.54 -8.70
CA ALA A 56 8.37 22.80 -8.36
C ALA A 56 8.14 24.30 -8.12
N LYS A 57 7.00 24.81 -8.59
CA LYS A 57 6.59 26.20 -8.37
C LYS A 57 6.52 26.45 -6.87
N ARG A 58 7.31 27.40 -6.37
CA ARG A 58 7.25 27.84 -4.97
C ARG A 58 6.29 29.00 -4.89
N HIS A 59 5.31 28.86 -4.00
CA HIS A 59 4.39 29.93 -3.66
C HIS A 59 4.91 30.61 -2.39
N ASP A 60 4.79 31.94 -2.34
CA ASP A 60 5.04 32.65 -1.08
C ASP A 60 4.00 32.23 -0.05
N VAL A 61 4.45 31.99 1.19
CA VAL A 61 3.60 31.41 2.24
C VAL A 61 2.64 32.44 2.86
N GLY A 62 2.70 33.72 2.46
CA GLY A 62 1.76 34.80 2.81
C GLY A 62 1.71 35.19 4.30
N LYS A 63 2.29 34.37 5.19
CA LYS A 63 2.24 34.51 6.65
C LYS A 63 3.48 35.13 7.27
N THR A 64 4.46 35.53 6.46
CA THR A 64 5.74 36.08 6.93
C THR A 64 5.78 37.61 6.91
N VAL A 65 4.86 38.28 6.22
CA VAL A 65 4.88 39.75 6.04
C VAL A 65 4.86 40.50 7.37
N LYS A 66 4.04 40.07 8.34
CA LYS A 66 3.94 40.70 9.67
C LYS A 66 4.81 40.04 10.74
N ARG A 67 5.67 39.09 10.35
CA ARG A 67 6.46 38.31 11.32
C ARG A 67 7.41 39.19 12.13
N ALA A 68 8.03 40.19 11.51
CA ALA A 68 8.92 41.12 12.21
C ALA A 68 8.17 41.95 13.26
N GLU A 69 6.98 42.45 12.93
CA GLU A 69 6.12 43.21 13.84
C GLU A 69 5.67 42.35 15.03
N SER A 70 5.22 41.12 14.75
CA SER A 70 4.79 40.16 15.78
C SER A 70 5.94 39.71 16.69
N ILE A 71 7.16 39.56 16.16
CA ILE A 71 8.36 39.26 16.96
C ILE A 71 8.70 40.43 17.89
N LYS A 72 8.65 41.67 17.38
CA LYS A 72 8.91 42.88 18.19
C LYS A 72 7.89 43.05 19.31
N GLU A 73 6.61 42.82 19.02
CA GLU A 73 5.53 42.88 20.01
C GLU A 73 5.67 41.80 21.10
N HIS A 74 6.01 40.57 20.72
CA HIS A 74 6.26 39.49 21.66
C HIS A 74 7.47 39.78 22.58
N GLN A 75 8.55 40.36 22.06
CA GLN A 75 9.69 40.79 22.86
C GLN A 75 9.32 41.91 23.85
N ALA A 76 8.52 42.89 23.42
CA ALA A 76 8.04 43.97 24.28
C ALA A 76 7.19 43.44 25.45
N ARG A 77 6.25 42.51 25.19
CA ARG A 77 5.46 41.87 26.25
C ARG A 77 6.31 41.06 27.23
N ARG A 78 7.37 40.39 26.76
CA ARG A 78 8.29 39.63 27.62
C ARG A 78 9.13 40.54 28.51
N GLY A 79 9.49 41.74 28.06
CA GLY A 79 10.17 42.76 28.86
C GLY A 79 9.29 43.44 29.91
N LEU A 80 7.97 43.49 29.68
CA LEU A 80 6.97 43.99 30.63
C LEU A 80 6.72 43.04 31.82
N THR A 81 7.05 41.75 31.67
CA THR A 81 6.84 40.72 32.71
C THR A 81 8.05 40.48 33.62
N SER A 82 9.10 41.32 33.53
CA SER A 82 10.36 41.18 34.27
C SER A 82 10.72 42.41 35.11
N SER A 83 9.74 42.98 35.83
CA SER A 83 9.95 44.01 36.86
C SER A 83 9.06 43.75 38.07
#